data_AF-A0A9X8DB02-F1
#
_entry.id   AF-A0A9X8DB02-F1
#
_cell.length_a   1.000
_cell.length_b   1.000
_cell.length_c   1.000
_cell.angle_alpha   90.00
_cell.angle_beta   90.00
_cell.angle_gamma   90.00
#
_symmetry.space_group_name_H-M   'P 1'
#
loop_
_entity.id
_entity.type
_entity.pdbx_description
1 polymer ?
#
loop_
_entity_poly.entity_id
_entity_poly.type
_entity_poly.pdbx_seq_one_letter_code
_entity_poly.pdbx_strand_id
1 'polypeptide(L)'
;MLAGLVSHPWAYPALEAAHVVGIALLFGGLLVFELRALGLGRELPAPLLARLTLRPALVGFVLCAVTGLTMFSGQPDELLANNAFRIKLGLIALAGANAALFHFRGGVAATDRFGKVQCLLSLGFWLAVIICGRWIAYV
;
A
#
# COMPACT_ATOMS: atom_id res chain seq x y z
N MET A 1 16.92 3.18 19.11
CA MET A 1 15.78 4.03 18.67
C MET A 1 16.32 5.35 18.16
N LEU A 2 15.79 5.85 17.06
CA LEU A 2 16.19 7.15 16.48
C LEU A 2 15.40 8.29 17.14
N ALA A 3 15.51 8.45 18.46
CA ALA A 3 14.62 9.32 19.25
C ALA A 3 14.60 10.79 18.79
N GLY A 4 15.71 11.30 18.23
CA GLY A 4 15.78 12.66 17.68
C GLY A 4 15.17 12.83 16.28
N LEU A 5 14.70 11.76 15.65
CA LEU A 5 14.15 11.81 14.29
C LEU A 5 12.82 12.55 14.26
N VAL A 6 11.92 12.23 15.20
CA VAL A 6 10.54 12.76 15.25
C VAL A 6 10.54 14.28 15.41
N SER A 7 11.46 14.82 16.20
CA SER A 7 11.59 16.26 16.45
C SER A 7 12.43 16.99 15.40
N HIS A 8 13.02 16.28 14.42
CA HIS A 8 13.88 16.92 13.42
C HIS A 8 13.04 17.64 12.35
N PRO A 9 13.20 18.97 12.18
CA PRO A 9 12.30 19.80 11.37
C PRO A 9 12.36 19.57 9.85
N TRP A 10 13.20 18.65 9.39
CA TRP A 10 13.44 18.38 7.96
C TRP A 10 13.41 16.88 7.67
N ALA A 11 14.09 16.08 8.49
CA ALA A 11 14.15 14.63 8.29
C ALA A 11 12.76 13.97 8.41
N TYR A 12 11.98 14.30 9.43
CA TYR A 12 10.66 13.70 9.62
C TYR A 12 9.66 14.13 8.51
N PRO A 13 9.52 15.44 8.19
CA PRO A 13 8.69 15.85 7.05
C PRO A 13 9.14 15.28 5.71
N ALA A 14 10.46 15.13 5.47
CA ALA A 14 10.97 14.52 4.26
C ALA A 14 10.61 13.03 4.17
N LEU A 15 10.66 12.30 5.29
CA LEU A 15 10.20 10.91 5.37
C LEU A 15 8.69 10.80 5.10
N GLU A 16 7.87 11.69 5.68
CA GLU A 16 6.44 11.72 5.41
C GLU A 16 6.14 12.00 3.93
N ALA A 17 6.81 12.99 3.34
CA ALA A 17 6.66 13.30 1.92
C ALA A 17 7.05 12.13 1.02
N ALA A 18 8.21 11.49 1.29
CA ALA A 18 8.65 10.30 0.58
C ALA A 18 7.67 9.13 0.76
N HIS A 19 7.10 8.95 1.95
CA HIS A 19 6.08 7.95 2.23
C HIS A 19 4.81 8.19 1.41
N VAL A 20 4.34 9.44 1.31
CA VAL A 20 3.18 9.83 0.50
C VAL A 20 3.43 9.58 -1.00
N VAL A 21 4.63 9.87 -1.50
CA VAL A 21 5.01 9.51 -2.88
C VAL A 21 4.96 7.99 -3.07
N GLY A 22 5.46 7.21 -2.10
CA GLY A 22 5.37 5.76 -2.12
C GLY A 22 3.92 5.26 -2.17
N ILE A 23 3.02 5.87 -1.37
CA ILE A 23 1.59 5.57 -1.38
C ILE A 23 0.98 5.86 -2.76
N ALA A 24 1.30 7.01 -3.35
CA ALA A 24 0.78 7.39 -4.67
C ALA A 24 1.21 6.39 -5.76
N LEU A 25 2.47 5.97 -5.76
CA LEU A 25 3.00 4.97 -6.69
C LEU A 25 2.32 3.60 -6.49
N LEU A 26 2.20 3.16 -5.23
CA LEU A 26 1.59 1.88 -4.87
C LEU A 26 0.10 1.85 -5.21
N PHE A 27 -0.68 2.70 -4.57
CA PHE A 27 -2.14 2.70 -4.71
C PHE A 27 -2.56 3.14 -6.10
N GLY A 28 -1.90 4.14 -6.70
CA GLY A 28 -2.20 4.57 -8.06
C GLY A 28 -1.94 3.46 -9.09
N GLY A 29 -0.83 2.73 -8.96
CA GLY A 29 -0.53 1.61 -9.85
C GLY A 29 -1.53 0.46 -9.71
N LEU A 30 -1.88 0.09 -8.48
CA LEU A 30 -2.90 -0.93 -8.21
C LEU A 30 -4.26 -0.49 -8.74
N LEU A 31 -4.70 0.74 -8.45
CA LEU A 31 -5.98 1.28 -8.90
C LEU A 31 -6.15 1.16 -10.42
N VAL A 32 -5.18 1.64 -11.19
CA VAL A 32 -5.27 1.58 -12.67
C VAL A 32 -5.31 0.14 -13.18
N PHE A 33 -4.47 -0.73 -12.64
CA PHE A 33 -4.43 -2.13 -13.07
C PHE A 33 -5.72 -2.89 -12.71
N GLU A 34 -6.20 -2.71 -11.48
CA GLU A 34 -7.35 -3.42 -10.94
C GLU A 34 -8.66 -2.93 -11.54
N LEU A 35 -8.83 -1.62 -11.82
CA LEU A 35 -9.95 -1.12 -12.63
C LEU A 35 -10.02 -1.81 -13.98
N ARG A 36 -8.86 -2.04 -14.59
CA ARG A 36 -8.77 -2.78 -15.84
C ARG A 36 -9.13 -4.25 -15.69
N ALA A 37 -8.70 -4.91 -14.62
CA ALA A 37 -9.09 -6.28 -14.31
C ALA A 37 -10.60 -6.42 -14.02
N LEU A 38 -11.23 -5.39 -13.46
CA LEU A 38 -12.67 -5.32 -13.21
C LEU A 38 -13.49 -5.17 -14.49
N GLY A 39 -12.88 -4.65 -15.56
CA GLY A 39 -13.45 -4.60 -16.90
C GLY A 39 -13.55 -3.20 -17.49
N LEU A 40 -12.94 -2.18 -16.89
CA LEU A 40 -12.78 -0.86 -17.51
C LEU A 40 -11.56 -0.89 -18.46
N GLY A 41 -11.57 -0.17 -19.58
CA GLY A 41 -10.40 -0.09 -20.47
C GLY A 41 -9.89 -1.45 -21.00
N ARG A 42 -10.80 -2.37 -21.34
CA ARG A 42 -10.46 -3.75 -21.78
C ARG A 42 -9.63 -3.81 -23.06
N GLU A 43 -9.68 -2.75 -23.86
CA GLU A 43 -8.84 -2.51 -25.04
C GLU A 43 -7.34 -2.42 -24.71
N LEU A 44 -6.98 -2.11 -23.46
CA LEU A 44 -5.60 -2.06 -23.01
C LEU A 44 -5.04 -3.47 -22.75
N PRO A 45 -3.90 -3.86 -23.37
CA PRO A 45 -3.28 -5.16 -23.15
C PRO A 45 -2.84 -5.36 -21.69
N ALA A 46 -3.34 -6.44 -21.06
CA ALA A 46 -3.08 -6.77 -19.64
C ALA A 46 -1.60 -6.73 -19.26
N PRO A 47 -0.72 -7.41 -20.01
CA PRO A 47 0.66 -7.57 -19.59
C PRO A 47 1.44 -6.25 -19.67
N LEU A 48 1.12 -5.41 -20.67
CA LEU A 48 1.74 -4.10 -20.85
C LEU A 48 1.29 -3.14 -19.75
N LEU A 49 -0.01 -3.10 -19.45
CA LEU A 49 -0.53 -2.27 -18.37
C LEU A 49 0.03 -2.71 -17.01
N ALA A 50 0.03 -4.02 -16.72
CA ALA A 50 0.62 -4.57 -15.51
C ALA A 50 2.08 -4.15 -15.34
N ARG A 51 2.88 -4.21 -16.41
CA ARG A 51 4.29 -3.81 -16.38
C ARG A 51 4.46 -2.33 -16.07
N LEU A 52 3.62 -1.48 -16.66
CA LEU A 52 3.68 -0.03 -16.50
C LEU A 52 3.22 0.42 -15.11
N THR A 53 2.24 -0.25 -14.52
CA THR A 53 1.63 0.18 -13.25
C THR A 53 2.17 -0.57 -12.04
N LEU A 54 2.37 -1.89 -12.12
CA LEU A 54 2.75 -2.71 -10.97
C LEU A 54 4.24 -2.61 -10.63
N ARG A 55 5.10 -2.28 -11.59
CA ARG A 55 6.54 -2.04 -11.30
C ARG A 55 6.75 -0.78 -10.47
N PRO A 56 6.21 0.40 -10.85
CA PRO A 56 6.20 1.55 -9.95
C PRO A 56 5.50 1.27 -8.62
N ALA A 57 4.42 0.49 -8.63
CA ALA A 57 3.73 0.12 -7.39
C ALA A 57 4.64 -0.67 -6.43
N LEU A 58 5.44 -1.60 -6.94
CA LEU A 58 6.43 -2.33 -6.14
C LEU A 58 7.50 -1.39 -5.56
N VAL A 59 7.99 -0.43 -6.37
CA VAL A 59 8.92 0.60 -5.88
C VAL A 59 8.26 1.45 -4.78
N GLY A 60 7.01 1.84 -4.98
CA GLY A 60 6.20 2.55 -4.00
C GLY A 60 6.03 1.77 -2.70
N PHE A 61 5.76 0.46 -2.78
CA PHE A 61 5.67 -0.41 -1.61
C PHE A 61 6.99 -0.48 -0.83
N VAL A 62 8.12 -0.66 -1.52
CA VAL A 62 9.45 -0.67 -0.89
C VAL A 62 9.74 0.68 -0.24
N LEU A 63 9.44 1.78 -0.93
CA LEU A 63 9.61 3.14 -0.39
C LEU A 63 8.77 3.35 0.88
N CYS A 64 7.49 2.94 0.86
CA CYS A 64 6.60 2.97 2.02
C CYS A 64 7.13 2.12 3.18
N ALA A 65 7.64 0.92 2.90
CA ALA A 65 8.18 0.03 3.93
C ALA A 65 9.41 0.65 4.59
N VAL A 66 10.37 1.14 3.80
CA VAL A 66 11.61 1.75 4.31
C VAL A 66 11.30 3.01 5.11
N THR A 67 10.53 3.94 4.56
CA THR A 67 10.18 5.20 5.25
C THR A 67 9.32 4.94 6.49
N GLY A 68 8.34 4.03 6.39
CA GLY A 68 7.46 3.65 7.50
C GLY A 68 8.21 3.00 8.65
N LEU A 69 9.13 2.06 8.37
CA LEU A 69 9.99 1.45 9.39
C LEU A 69 10.94 2.47 10.02
N THR A 70 11.44 3.41 9.23
CA THR A 70 12.31 4.50 9.72
C THR A 70 11.54 5.40 10.68
N MET A 71 10.35 5.87 10.32
CA MET A 71 9.48 6.65 11.21
C MET A 71 9.09 5.86 12.46
N PHE A 72 8.75 4.57 12.30
CA PHE A 72 8.43 3.67 13.41
C PHE A 72 9.58 3.56 14.43
N SER A 73 10.82 3.51 13.96
CA SER A 73 12.00 3.42 14.83
C SER A 73 12.27 4.65 15.71
N GLY A 74 11.59 5.77 15.42
CA GLY A 74 11.67 7.00 16.21
C GLY A 74 10.81 6.95 17.48
N GLN A 75 9.64 6.30 17.43
CA GLN A 75 8.67 6.26 18.53
C GLN A 75 7.82 4.96 18.51
N PRO A 76 8.45 3.78 18.64
CA PRO A 76 7.77 2.50 18.42
C PRO A 76 6.73 2.19 19.50
N ASP A 77 6.98 2.53 20.77
CA ASP A 77 6.04 2.24 21.87
C ASP A 77 4.74 3.03 21.72
N GLU A 78 4.83 4.30 21.34
CA GLU A 78 3.66 5.15 21.06
C GLU A 78 2.86 4.62 19.87
N LEU A 79 3.55 4.23 18.79
CA LEU A 79 2.90 3.67 17.60
C LEU A 79 2.25 2.32 17.88
N LEU A 80 2.88 1.44 18.68
CA LEU A 80 2.29 0.15 19.05
C LEU A 80 1.09 0.29 19.99
N ALA A 81 1.07 1.32 20.84
CA ALA A 81 -0.11 1.63 21.66
C ALA A 81 -1.30 2.11 20.81
N ASN A 82 -1.02 2.79 19.69
CA ASN A 82 -2.04 3.34 18.80
C ASN A 82 -2.88 2.25 18.10
N ASN A 83 -4.20 2.29 18.29
CA ASN A 83 -5.14 1.33 17.69
C ASN A 83 -5.15 1.42 16.14
N ALA A 84 -5.13 2.64 15.58
CA ALA A 84 -5.14 2.83 14.14
C ALA A 84 -3.87 2.27 13.48
N PHE A 85 -2.72 2.39 14.14
CA PHE A 85 -1.47 1.77 13.66
C PHE A 85 -1.55 0.24 13.67
N ARG A 86 -2.07 -0.38 14.75
CA ARG A 86 -2.25 -1.84 14.82
C ARG A 86 -3.20 -2.36 13.74
N ILE A 87 -4.33 -1.68 13.54
CA ILE A 87 -5.28 -2.01 12.45
C ILE A 87 -4.60 -1.87 11.09
N LYS A 88 -3.82 -0.80 10.87
CA LYS A 88 -3.06 -0.58 9.63
C LYS A 88 -2.13 -1.76 9.34
N LEU A 89 -1.38 -2.25 10.33
CA LEU A 89 -0.51 -3.41 10.16
C LEU A 89 -1.28 -4.69 9.80
N GLY A 90 -2.42 -4.93 10.46
CA GLY A 90 -3.30 -6.05 10.12
C GLY A 90 -3.83 -5.98 8.69
N LEU A 91 -4.25 -4.79 8.24
CA LEU A 91 -4.71 -4.57 6.87
C LEU A 91 -3.60 -4.77 5.84
N ILE A 92 -2.37 -4.34 6.12
CA ILE A 92 -1.21 -4.60 5.25
C ILE A 92 -0.97 -6.12 5.13
N ALA A 93 -1.05 -6.86 6.23
CA ALA A 93 -0.90 -8.32 6.21
C ALA A 93 -2.02 -8.99 5.38
N LEU A 94 -3.27 -8.56 5.54
CA LEU A 94 -4.40 -9.06 4.74
C LEU A 94 -4.26 -8.72 3.25
N ALA A 95 -3.80 -7.51 2.91
CA ALA A 95 -3.52 -7.11 1.54
C ALA A 95 -2.42 -7.99 0.91
N GLY A 96 -1.34 -8.25 1.66
CA GLY A 96 -0.27 -9.15 1.23
C GLY A 96 -0.76 -10.60 1.02
N ALA A 97 -1.57 -11.12 1.94
CA ALA A 97 -2.15 -12.46 1.82
C ALA A 97 -3.09 -12.56 0.61
N ASN A 98 -3.92 -11.55 0.36
CA ASN A 98 -4.79 -11.48 -0.81
C ASN A 98 -3.97 -11.44 -2.12
N ALA A 99 -2.91 -10.64 -2.18
CA ALA A 99 -2.02 -10.55 -3.34
C ALA A 99 -1.29 -11.89 -3.61
N ALA A 100 -0.80 -12.55 -2.56
CA ALA A 100 -0.17 -13.87 -2.67
C ALA A 100 -1.15 -14.90 -3.23
N LEU A 101 -2.37 -14.97 -2.69
CA LEU A 101 -3.42 -15.87 -3.18
C LEU A 101 -3.78 -15.56 -4.64
N PHE A 102 -3.88 -14.28 -5.01
CA PHE A 102 -4.14 -13.86 -6.39
C PHE A 102 -3.04 -14.36 -7.34
N HIS A 103 -1.77 -14.21 -6.97
CA HIS A 103 -0.64 -14.71 -7.76
C HIS A 103 -0.61 -16.24 -7.86
N PHE A 104 -0.87 -16.97 -6.76
CA PHE A 104 -0.94 -18.44 -6.80
C PHE A 104 -2.05 -18.96 -7.71
N ARG A 105 -3.14 -18.20 -7.88
CA ARG A 105 -4.26 -18.55 -8.76
C ARG A 105 -4.06 -18.18 -10.23
N GLY A 106 -2.86 -17.75 -10.63
CA GLY A 106 -2.55 -17.35 -12.00
C GLY A 106 -2.48 -15.83 -12.23
N GLY A 107 -2.64 -15.02 -11.18
CA GLY A 107 -2.38 -13.58 -11.18
C GLY A 107 -3.10 -12.84 -12.29
N VAL A 108 -2.35 -12.18 -13.17
CA VAL A 108 -2.89 -11.38 -14.29
C VAL A 108 -3.80 -12.19 -15.22
N ALA A 109 -3.65 -13.52 -15.28
CA ALA A 109 -4.50 -14.41 -16.06
C ALA A 109 -5.80 -14.82 -15.35
N ALA A 110 -5.93 -14.58 -14.03
CA ALA A 110 -7.11 -14.91 -13.24
C ALA A 110 -8.23 -13.88 -13.44
N THR A 111 -8.95 -13.99 -14.56
CA THR A 111 -10.04 -13.07 -14.94
C THR A 111 -11.43 -13.51 -14.46
N ASP A 112 -11.49 -14.52 -13.59
CA ASP A 112 -12.74 -15.08 -13.07
C ASP A 112 -13.40 -14.15 -12.04
N ARG A 113 -14.64 -14.49 -11.64
CA ARG A 113 -15.39 -13.68 -10.65
C ARG A 113 -14.61 -13.52 -9.35
N PHE A 114 -13.87 -14.53 -8.93
CA PHE A 114 -13.06 -14.46 -7.72
C PHE A 114 -11.89 -13.48 -7.88
N GLY A 115 -11.16 -13.51 -9.00
CA GLY A 115 -10.10 -12.53 -9.27
C GLY A 115 -10.60 -11.07 -9.21
N LYS A 116 -11.82 -10.82 -9.68
CA LYS A 116 -12.47 -9.50 -9.55
C LYS A 116 -12.76 -9.12 -8.09
N VAL A 117 -13.25 -10.05 -7.28
CA VAL A 117 -13.45 -9.82 -5.83
C VAL A 117 -12.12 -9.52 -5.14
N GLN A 118 -11.05 -10.25 -5.50
CA GLN A 118 -9.71 -10.00 -4.95
C GLN A 118 -9.18 -8.61 -5.31
N CYS A 119 -9.47 -8.10 -6.51
CA CYS A 119 -9.16 -6.72 -6.89
C CYS A 119 -9.95 -5.72 -6.01
N LEU A 120 -11.26 -5.91 -5.83
CA LEU A 120 -12.04 -5.02 -4.96
C LEU A 120 -11.55 -5.03 -3.51
N LEU A 121 -11.21 -6.20 -2.98
CA LEU A 121 -10.63 -6.33 -1.64
C LEU A 121 -9.27 -5.65 -1.53
N SER A 122 -8.41 -5.79 -2.55
CA SER A 122 -7.11 -5.13 -2.62
C SER A 122 -7.26 -3.61 -2.53
N LEU A 123 -8.10 -2.98 -3.38
CA LEU A 123 -8.39 -1.55 -3.30
C LEU A 123 -8.95 -1.14 -1.94
N GLY A 124 -9.89 -1.93 -1.39
CA GLY A 124 -10.49 -1.68 -0.09
C GLY A 124 -9.47 -1.70 1.05
N PHE A 125 -8.59 -2.71 1.08
CA PHE A 125 -7.54 -2.81 2.09
C PHE A 125 -6.56 -1.65 1.99
N TRP A 126 -6.06 -1.32 0.80
CA TRP A 126 -5.11 -0.21 0.65
C TRP A 126 -5.73 1.15 0.96
N LEU A 127 -6.99 1.37 0.59
CA LEU A 127 -7.71 2.58 0.98
C LEU A 127 -7.86 2.68 2.51
N ALA A 128 -8.21 1.58 3.17
CA ALA A 128 -8.29 1.54 4.63
C ALA A 128 -6.92 1.75 5.29
N VAL A 129 -5.83 1.21 4.73
CA VAL A 129 -4.45 1.46 5.18
C VAL A 129 -4.08 2.94 5.11
N ILE A 130 -4.48 3.63 4.04
CA ILE A 130 -4.25 5.08 3.87
C ILE A 130 -5.05 5.87 4.93
N ILE A 131 -6.32 5.53 5.12
CA ILE A 131 -7.20 6.14 6.14
C ILE A 131 -6.59 5.95 7.53
N CYS A 132 -6.26 4.72 7.93
CA CYS A 132 -5.61 4.45 9.21
C CYS A 132 -4.29 5.23 9.35
N GLY A 133 -3.50 5.32 8.26
CA GLY A 133 -2.28 6.13 8.21
C GLY A 133 -2.51 7.58 8.61
N ARG A 134 -3.57 8.21 8.10
CA ARG A 134 -3.89 9.60 8.45
C ARG A 134 -4.42 9.75 9.88
N TRP A 135 -5.16 8.75 10.35
CA TRP A 135 -5.78 8.73 11.68
C TRP A 135 -4.80 8.58 12.82
N ILE A 136 -3.62 7.98 12.62
CA ILE A 136 -2.56 7.85 13.65
C ILE A 136 -2.24 9.18 14.35
N ALA A 137 -2.32 10.30 13.62
CA ALA A 137 -2.06 11.63 14.18
C ALA A 137 -3.21 12.19 15.05
N TYR A 138 -4.35 11.51 15.12
CA TYR A 138 -5.59 12.04 15.70
C TYR A 138 -6.24 11.15 16.76
N VAL A 139 -5.94 9.85 16.78
CA VAL A 139 -6.54 8.86 17.70
C VAL A 139 -5.50 8.05 18.44
#